data_AF-A0A7Y5Q900-F1
#
_entry.id   AF-A0A7Y5Q900-F1
#
_cell.length_a   1.000
_cell.length_b   1.000
_cell.length_c   1.000
_cell.angle_alpha   90.00
_cell.angle_beta   90.00
_cell.angle_gamma   90.00
#
_symmetry.space_group_name_H-M   'P 1'
#
loop_
_entity.id
_entity.type
_entity.pdbx_description
1 polymer ?
#
loop_
_entity_poly.entity_id
_entity_poly.type
_entity_poly.pdbx_seq_one_letter_code
_entity_poly.pdbx_strand_id
1 'polypeptide(L)'
;MRVLMLAATVVLATLAPGRAIDHGLWTKVLAGAVRQGRVDYPKLAHNPDFDRYLQELATADPGAMANEQERLATYLNAYNAFVIKGIVDNWPLTQVTNVAGFFDKKTYPFAGRELTLDQIENTLARAVGDPRVHAALVCGAVGCPDLRAEAYSGA
;
A
#
# COMPACT_ATOMS: atom_id res chain seq x y z
N MET A 1 36.14 43.34 20.32
CA MET A 1 34.90 42.83 19.69
C MET A 1 35.25 41.55 18.94
N ARG A 2 34.91 40.38 19.45
CA ARG A 2 35.14 39.08 18.81
C ARG A 2 33.79 38.56 18.31
N VAL A 3 33.61 38.48 17.00
CA VAL A 3 32.42 37.89 16.37
C VAL A 3 32.68 36.39 16.27
N LEU A 4 31.91 35.58 17.01
CA LEU A 4 31.85 34.13 16.79
C LEU A 4 30.95 33.86 15.59
N MET A 5 31.50 33.29 14.52
CA MET A 5 30.70 32.67 13.45
C MET A 5 30.32 31.26 13.88
N LEU A 6 29.01 31.00 14.08
CA LEU A 6 28.47 29.65 14.15
C LEU A 6 28.42 29.09 12.72
N ALA A 7 29.24 28.10 12.42
CA ALA A 7 29.09 27.33 11.19
C ALA A 7 27.93 26.33 11.37
N ALA A 8 26.78 26.63 10.77
CA ALA A 8 25.68 25.68 10.68
C ALA A 8 26.05 24.59 9.67
N THR A 9 26.30 23.37 10.16
CA THR A 9 26.55 22.21 9.30
C THR A 9 25.22 21.81 8.66
N VAL A 10 25.08 22.05 7.36
CA VAL A 10 23.95 21.54 6.57
C VAL A 10 24.20 20.05 6.35
N VAL A 11 23.43 19.20 7.03
CA VAL A 11 23.39 17.76 6.74
C VAL A 11 22.54 17.59 5.49
N LEU A 12 23.19 17.36 4.35
CA LEU A 12 22.50 16.89 3.14
C LEU A 12 22.05 15.45 3.40
N ALA A 13 20.75 15.25 3.63
CA ALA A 13 20.16 13.92 3.62
C ALA A 13 20.23 13.37 2.18
N THR A 14 21.12 12.43 1.93
CA THR A 14 21.12 11.66 0.68
C THR A 14 19.86 10.80 0.66
N LEU A 15 18.91 11.10 -0.25
CA LEU A 15 17.83 10.18 -0.57
C LEU A 15 18.47 8.91 -1.12
N ALA A 16 18.37 7.80 -0.37
CA ALA A 16 18.72 6.50 -0.92
C ALA A 16 17.89 6.28 -2.20
N PRO A 17 18.49 5.75 -3.28
CA PRO A 17 17.70 5.36 -4.44
C PRO A 17 16.63 4.38 -3.93
N GLY A 18 15.37 4.71 -4.16
CA GLY A 18 14.33 3.84 -3.64
C GLY A 18 14.27 2.56 -4.48
N ARG A 19 13.63 1.55 -3.91
CA ARG A 19 13.81 0.17 -4.33
C ARG A 19 12.53 -0.35 -4.99
N ALA A 20 12.69 -1.12 -6.05
CA ALA A 20 11.60 -1.95 -6.57
C ALA A 20 11.10 -2.88 -5.46
N ILE A 21 9.80 -3.04 -5.32
CA ILE A 21 9.21 -3.88 -4.27
C ILE A 21 9.21 -5.33 -4.74
N ASP A 22 9.72 -6.23 -3.91
CA ASP A 22 9.52 -7.67 -4.08
C ASP A 22 8.22 -8.06 -3.37
N HIS A 23 7.19 -8.38 -4.15
CA HIS A 23 5.89 -8.75 -3.63
C HIS A 23 5.83 -10.17 -3.01
N GLY A 24 6.94 -10.92 -2.96
CA GLY A 24 7.01 -12.23 -2.31
C GLY A 24 6.61 -12.20 -0.84
N LEU A 25 6.97 -11.13 -0.12
CA LEU A 25 6.52 -10.92 1.26
C LEU A 25 5.00 -10.80 1.35
N TRP A 26 4.40 -10.03 0.45
CA TRP A 26 2.95 -9.85 0.42
C TRP A 26 2.22 -11.14 0.08
N THR A 27 2.73 -11.92 -0.87
CA THR A 27 2.23 -13.27 -1.16
C THR A 27 2.27 -14.16 0.08
N LYS A 28 3.36 -14.15 0.87
CA LYS A 28 3.44 -14.90 2.12
C LYS A 28 2.36 -14.47 3.13
N VAL A 29 2.14 -13.15 3.27
CA VAL A 29 1.12 -12.61 4.17
C VAL A 29 -0.29 -13.04 3.74
N LEU A 30 -0.62 -12.86 2.46
CA LEU A 30 -1.91 -13.26 1.90
C LEU A 30 -2.15 -14.76 2.00
N ALA A 31 -1.18 -15.59 1.64
CA ALA A 31 -1.27 -17.04 1.76
C ALA A 31 -1.45 -17.50 3.22
N GLY A 32 -1.02 -16.69 4.20
CA GLY A 32 -1.23 -16.95 5.62
C GLY A 32 -2.62 -16.56 6.13
N ALA A 33 -3.26 -15.56 5.54
CA ALA A 33 -4.46 -14.91 6.11
C ALA A 33 -5.70 -14.97 5.21
N VAL A 34 -5.58 -15.37 3.94
CA VAL A 34 -6.70 -15.39 2.99
C VAL A 34 -7.11 -16.82 2.65
N ARG A 35 -8.40 -17.13 2.82
CA ARG A 35 -8.98 -18.44 2.48
C ARG A 35 -10.32 -18.22 1.78
N GLN A 36 -10.45 -18.75 0.55
CA GLN A 36 -11.68 -18.60 -0.26
C GLN A 36 -12.15 -17.14 -0.33
N GLY A 37 -11.23 -16.22 -0.64
CA GLY A 37 -11.51 -14.78 -0.72
C GLY A 37 -11.68 -14.05 0.61
N ARG A 38 -11.78 -14.77 1.74
CA ARG A 38 -11.99 -14.19 3.08
C ARG A 38 -10.67 -13.94 3.78
N VAL A 39 -10.56 -12.77 4.41
CA VAL A 39 -9.37 -12.32 5.14
C VAL A 39 -9.55 -12.54 6.65
N ASP A 40 -8.56 -13.15 7.29
CA ASP A 40 -8.44 -13.24 8.74
C ASP A 40 -7.78 -11.97 9.30
N TYR A 41 -8.59 -10.92 9.50
CA TYR A 41 -8.11 -9.62 9.99
C TYR A 41 -7.46 -9.67 11.39
N PRO A 42 -8.00 -10.41 12.39
CA PRO A 42 -7.33 -10.59 13.67
C PRO A 42 -5.92 -11.15 13.53
N LYS A 43 -5.71 -12.12 12.63
CA LYS A 43 -4.38 -12.67 12.37
C LYS A 43 -3.43 -11.64 11.78
N LEU A 44 -3.92 -10.73 10.94
CA LEU A 44 -3.10 -9.69 10.33
C LEU A 44 -2.77 -8.54 11.29
N ALA A 45 -3.62 -8.26 12.27
CA ALA A 45 -3.42 -7.21 13.27
C ALA A 45 -2.12 -7.35 14.09
N HIS A 46 -1.57 -8.56 14.16
CA HIS A 46 -0.33 -8.86 14.88
C HIS A 46 0.73 -9.52 13.99
N ASN A 47 0.61 -9.38 12.67
CA ASN A 47 1.52 -10.04 11.72
C ASN A 47 2.71 -9.11 11.40
N PRO A 48 3.94 -9.43 11.85
CA PRO A 48 5.10 -8.58 11.59
C PRO A 48 5.50 -8.51 10.11
N ASP A 49 5.19 -9.56 9.33
CA ASP A 49 5.42 -9.54 7.88
C ASP A 49 4.46 -8.59 7.17
N PHE A 50 3.25 -8.38 7.71
CA PHE A 50 2.32 -7.39 7.18
C PHE A 50 2.83 -5.97 7.46
N ASP A 51 3.25 -5.68 8.69
CA ASP A 51 3.82 -4.38 9.05
C ASP A 51 5.06 -4.04 8.22
N ARG A 52 5.96 -5.02 8.02
CA ARG A 52 7.14 -4.84 7.17
C ARG A 52 6.75 -4.52 5.72
N TYR A 53 5.74 -5.20 5.18
CA TYR A 53 5.29 -4.93 3.82
C TYR A 53 4.70 -3.52 3.67
N LEU A 54 3.95 -3.03 4.66
CA LEU A 54 3.47 -1.64 4.66
C LEU A 54 4.63 -0.63 4.72
N GLN A 55 5.72 -0.94 5.41
CA GLN A 55 6.93 -0.11 5.42
C GLN A 55 7.65 -0.13 4.08
N GLU A 56 7.74 -1.29 3.40
CA GLU A 56 8.30 -1.38 2.05
C GLU A 56 7.51 -0.51 1.05
N LEU A 57 6.17 -0.52 1.14
CA LEU A 57 5.28 0.35 0.37
C LEU A 57 5.52 1.84 0.65
N ALA A 58 5.74 2.21 1.92
CA ALA A 58 6.03 3.59 2.30
C ALA A 58 7.29 4.15 1.64
N THR A 59 8.31 3.30 1.44
CA THR A 59 9.61 3.68 0.87
C THR A 59 9.80 3.27 -0.59
N ALA A 60 8.74 2.82 -1.27
CA ALA A 60 8.80 2.38 -2.65
C ALA A 60 9.31 3.48 -3.59
N ASP A 61 9.99 3.10 -4.68
CA ASP A 61 10.33 4.03 -5.76
C ASP A 61 9.61 3.64 -7.05
N PRO A 62 8.58 4.40 -7.46
CA PRO A 62 7.92 4.21 -8.74
C PRO A 62 8.86 4.26 -9.94
N GLY A 63 9.97 5.00 -9.85
CA GLY A 63 11.00 5.08 -10.88
C GLY A 63 11.90 3.83 -10.95
N ALA A 64 11.96 3.03 -9.89
CA ALA A 64 12.68 1.76 -9.87
C ALA A 64 11.86 0.59 -10.43
N MET A 65 10.57 0.78 -10.73
CA MET A 65 9.67 -0.26 -11.25
C MET A 65 9.95 -0.50 -12.74
N ALA A 66 10.18 -1.77 -13.10
CA ALA A 66 10.74 -2.16 -14.40
C ALA A 66 9.89 -1.76 -15.62
N ASN A 67 8.57 -1.82 -15.51
CA ASN A 67 7.63 -1.54 -16.61
C ASN A 67 6.26 -1.07 -16.07
N GLU A 68 5.32 -0.77 -16.98
CA GLU A 68 3.94 -0.35 -16.62
C GLU A 68 3.16 -1.42 -15.86
N GLN A 69 3.37 -2.70 -16.20
CA GLN A 69 2.70 -3.82 -15.56
C GLN A 69 3.17 -3.99 -14.11
N GLU A 70 4.45 -3.77 -13.82
CA GLU A 70 5.02 -3.81 -12.48
C GLU A 70 4.56 -2.60 -11.65
N ARG A 71 4.45 -1.42 -12.27
CA ARG A 71 3.84 -0.25 -11.63
C ARG A 71 2.40 -0.52 -11.25
N LEU A 72 1.62 -1.06 -12.18
CA LEU A 72 0.23 -1.41 -11.93
C LEU A 72 0.12 -2.45 -10.82
N ALA A 73 0.89 -3.54 -10.88
CA ALA A 73 0.91 -4.56 -9.83
C ALA A 73 1.20 -3.95 -8.46
N THR A 74 2.18 -3.05 -8.38
CA THR A 74 2.50 -2.35 -7.13
C THR A 74 1.32 -1.51 -6.64
N TYR A 75 0.66 -0.73 -7.51
CA TYR A 75 -0.49 0.09 -7.11
C TYR A 75 -1.68 -0.75 -6.63
N LEU A 76 -1.97 -1.87 -7.32
CA LEU A 76 -3.02 -2.80 -6.92
C LEU A 76 -2.71 -3.45 -5.55
N ASN A 77 -1.46 -3.87 -5.36
CA ASN A 77 -1.02 -4.44 -4.09
C ASN A 77 -1.05 -3.42 -2.95
N ALA A 78 -0.61 -2.18 -3.21
CA ALA A 78 -0.64 -1.08 -2.25
C ALA A 78 -2.08 -0.79 -1.79
N TYR A 79 -3.00 -0.60 -2.74
CA TYR A 79 -4.41 -0.37 -2.45
C TYR A 79 -5.00 -1.48 -1.58
N ASN A 80 -4.83 -2.74 -1.99
CA ASN A 80 -5.41 -3.87 -1.25
C ASN A 80 -4.80 -4.03 0.15
N ALA A 81 -3.49 -3.80 0.31
CA ALA A 81 -2.83 -3.81 1.62
C ALA A 81 -3.35 -2.68 2.53
N PHE A 82 -3.56 -1.48 1.99
CA PHE A 82 -4.08 -0.35 2.76
C PHE A 82 -5.57 -0.48 3.09
N VAL A 83 -6.38 -1.10 2.23
CA VAL A 83 -7.76 -1.49 2.59
C VAL A 83 -7.74 -2.43 3.80
N ILE A 84 -6.91 -3.47 3.77
CA ILE A 84 -6.75 -4.40 4.88
C ILE A 84 -6.27 -3.66 6.15
N LYS A 85 -5.27 -2.77 6.03
CA LYS A 85 -4.80 -1.97 7.15
C LYS A 85 -5.91 -1.10 7.75
N GLY A 86 -6.70 -0.46 6.89
CA GLY A 86 -7.86 0.32 7.29
C GLY A 86 -8.88 -0.50 8.08
N ILE A 87 -9.14 -1.74 7.66
CA ILE A 87 -10.06 -2.66 8.36
C ILE A 87 -9.46 -3.12 9.69
N VAL A 88 -8.20 -3.53 9.71
CA VAL A 88 -7.47 -3.93 10.92
C VAL A 88 -7.49 -2.82 11.97
N ASP A 89 -7.25 -1.58 11.57
CA ASP A 89 -7.24 -0.41 12.46
C ASP A 89 -8.60 -0.10 13.10
N ASN A 90 -9.69 -0.58 12.49
CA ASN A 90 -11.06 -0.36 12.94
C ASN A 90 -11.74 -1.68 13.37
N TRP A 91 -10.96 -2.74 13.61
CA TRP A 91 -11.52 -4.05 13.92
C TRP A 91 -12.15 -4.10 15.33
N PRO A 92 -13.33 -4.74 15.52
CA PRO A 92 -14.18 -5.37 14.51
C PRO A 92 -14.96 -4.34 13.67
N LEU A 93 -14.93 -4.51 12.35
CA LEU A 93 -15.61 -3.64 11.40
C LEU A 93 -16.65 -4.40 10.59
N THR A 94 -17.90 -3.94 10.61
CA THR A 94 -18.99 -4.55 9.83
C THR A 94 -18.97 -4.12 8.36
N GLN A 95 -18.70 -2.85 8.08
CA GLN A 95 -18.63 -2.30 6.73
C GLN A 95 -17.63 -1.15 6.68
N VAL A 96 -16.78 -1.11 5.66
CA VAL A 96 -15.80 -0.02 5.44
C VAL A 96 -16.46 1.34 5.30
N THR A 97 -17.69 1.39 4.76
CA THR A 97 -18.49 2.60 4.60
C THR A 97 -18.97 3.20 5.93
N ASN A 98 -18.89 2.46 7.03
CA ASN A 98 -19.16 3.01 8.37
C ASN A 98 -18.00 3.86 8.91
N VAL A 99 -16.82 3.77 8.29
CA VAL A 99 -15.67 4.59 8.66
C VAL A 99 -15.68 5.83 7.79
N ALA A 100 -16.03 6.98 8.38
CA ALA A 100 -16.04 8.24 7.67
C ALA A 100 -14.64 8.54 7.09
N GLY A 101 -14.58 8.80 5.78
CA GLY A 101 -13.33 9.15 5.14
C GLY A 101 -12.42 7.96 4.80
N PHE A 102 -12.92 6.72 4.86
CA PHE A 102 -12.11 5.51 4.67
C PHE A 102 -11.31 5.53 3.37
N PHE A 103 -11.93 5.98 2.28
CA PHE A 103 -11.31 5.97 0.94
C PHE A 103 -10.70 7.32 0.53
N ASP A 104 -11.32 8.43 0.93
CA ASP A 104 -11.07 9.77 0.37
C ASP A 104 -10.40 10.74 1.35
N LYS A 105 -10.27 10.39 2.64
CA LYS A 105 -9.65 11.27 3.67
C LYS A 105 -8.51 10.63 4.43
N LYS A 106 -8.60 9.34 4.79
CA LYS A 106 -7.52 8.64 5.47
C LYS A 106 -6.36 8.45 4.50
N THR A 107 -5.16 8.89 4.91
CA THR A 107 -3.94 8.72 4.12
C THR A 107 -3.13 7.52 4.62
N TYR A 108 -2.34 6.98 3.69
CA TYR A 108 -1.37 5.94 3.92
C TYR A 108 -0.03 6.36 3.28
N PRO A 109 1.10 6.02 3.92
CA PRO A 109 2.41 6.29 3.37
C PRO A 109 2.66 5.36 2.18
N PHE A 110 2.89 5.94 1.00
CA PHE A 110 3.24 5.22 -0.22
C PHE A 110 4.24 6.03 -1.05
N ALA A 111 5.36 5.41 -1.38
CA ALA A 111 6.40 6.03 -2.21
C ALA A 111 6.83 7.44 -1.74
N GLY A 112 7.05 7.60 -0.43
CA GLY A 112 7.45 8.87 0.18
C GLY A 112 6.35 9.94 0.24
N ARG A 113 5.10 9.58 -0.03
CA ARG A 113 3.94 10.50 0.00
C ARG A 113 2.83 9.94 0.90
N GLU A 114 2.01 10.83 1.43
CA GLU A 114 0.74 10.48 2.06
C GLU A 114 -0.37 10.48 1.01
N LEU A 115 -0.97 9.32 0.74
CA LEU A 115 -2.01 9.16 -0.28
C LEU A 115 -3.26 8.51 0.29
N THR A 116 -4.43 8.94 -0.18
CA THR A 116 -5.70 8.26 0.09
C THR A 116 -5.85 7.03 -0.81
N LEU A 117 -6.74 6.09 -0.45
CA LEU A 117 -7.07 4.96 -1.31
C LEU A 117 -7.60 5.42 -2.66
N ASP A 118 -8.44 6.47 -2.67
CA ASP A 118 -8.97 7.08 -3.89
C ASP A 118 -7.87 7.65 -4.79
N GLN A 119 -6.82 8.24 -4.23
CA GLN A 119 -5.68 8.71 -5.01
C GLN A 119 -4.88 7.55 -5.60
N ILE A 120 -4.67 6.48 -4.84
CA ILE A 120 -3.97 5.29 -5.34
C ILE A 120 -4.77 4.65 -6.49
N GLU A 121 -6.08 4.51 -6.34
CA GLU A 121 -6.93 3.94 -7.39
C GLU A 121 -7.03 4.87 -8.61
N ASN A 122 -7.49 6.10 -8.41
CA ASN A 122 -7.92 6.96 -9.51
C ASN A 122 -6.79 7.73 -10.17
N THR A 123 -5.74 8.07 -9.43
CA THR A 123 -4.62 8.84 -9.95
C THR A 123 -3.44 7.96 -10.37
N LEU A 124 -3.25 6.80 -9.73
CA LEU A 124 -2.13 5.90 -10.05
C LEU A 124 -2.58 4.68 -10.86
N ALA A 125 -3.43 3.80 -10.30
CA ALA A 125 -3.78 2.53 -10.95
C ALA A 125 -4.57 2.72 -12.26
N ARG A 126 -5.63 3.54 -12.24
CA ARG A 126 -6.47 3.81 -13.42
C ARG A 126 -5.74 4.59 -14.51
N ALA A 127 -4.74 5.39 -14.16
CA ALA A 127 -3.92 6.13 -15.13
C ALA A 127 -3.08 5.21 -16.03
N VAL A 128 -2.84 3.96 -15.63
CA VAL A 128 -2.19 2.95 -16.48
C VAL A 128 -3.09 2.51 -17.64
N GLY A 129 -4.41 2.71 -17.55
CA GLY A 129 -5.35 2.41 -18.63
C GLY A 129 -5.70 0.93 -18.81
N ASP A 130 -5.30 0.06 -17.88
CA ASP A 130 -5.64 -1.36 -17.93
C ASP A 130 -7.06 -1.62 -17.39
N PRO A 131 -7.99 -2.20 -18.17
CA PRO A 131 -9.36 -2.43 -17.72
C PRO A 131 -9.45 -3.40 -16.53
N ARG A 132 -8.45 -4.26 -16.33
CA ARG A 132 -8.41 -5.27 -15.24
C ARG A 132 -8.36 -4.64 -13.85
N VAL A 133 -8.01 -3.35 -13.73
CA VAL A 133 -8.02 -2.60 -12.45
C VAL A 133 -9.34 -2.78 -11.69
N HIS A 134 -10.48 -2.74 -12.38
CA HIS A 134 -11.81 -2.84 -11.74
C HIS A 134 -12.07 -4.19 -11.08
N ALA A 135 -11.44 -5.25 -11.60
CA ALA A 135 -11.59 -6.60 -11.06
C ALA A 135 -10.52 -6.93 -10.00
N ALA A 136 -9.48 -6.10 -9.89
CA ALA A 136 -8.31 -6.37 -9.06
C ALA A 136 -8.34 -5.64 -7.70
N LEU A 137 -9.11 -4.57 -7.60
CA LEU A 137 -9.26 -3.76 -6.39
C LEU A 137 -10.40 -4.30 -5.52
N VAL A 138 -10.09 -4.59 -4.26
CA VAL A 138 -11.06 -5.08 -3.29
C VAL A 138 -11.56 -3.92 -2.46
N CYS A 139 -12.84 -3.60 -2.61
CA CYS A 139 -13.50 -2.52 -1.87
C CYS A 139 -13.94 -2.91 -0.45
N GLY A 140 -13.66 -4.13 0.02
CA GLY A 140 -13.98 -4.58 1.39
C GLY A 140 -15.47 -4.77 1.70
N ALA A 141 -16.37 -4.64 0.71
CA ALA A 141 -17.81 -4.90 0.82
C ALA A 141 -18.17 -6.32 0.32
N VAL A 142 -19.32 -6.84 0.74
CA VAL A 142 -19.82 -8.20 0.44
C VAL A 142 -19.99 -8.48 -1.08
N GLY A 143 -20.03 -7.43 -1.91
CA GLY A 143 -20.11 -7.54 -3.38
C GLY A 143 -18.79 -7.32 -4.13
N CYS A 144 -17.67 -7.11 -3.44
CA CYS A 144 -16.37 -6.94 -4.08
C CYS A 144 -15.82 -8.30 -4.54
N PRO A 145 -14.95 -8.34 -5.57
CA PRO A 145 -14.28 -9.58 -5.96
C PRO A 145 -13.48 -10.16 -4.79
N ASP A 146 -13.37 -11.50 -4.76
CA ASP A 146 -12.57 -12.21 -3.78
C ASP A 146 -11.12 -11.73 -3.81
N LEU A 147 -10.55 -11.46 -2.63
CA LEU A 147 -9.13 -11.15 -2.54
C LEU A 147 -8.31 -12.39 -2.89
N ARG A 148 -7.34 -12.23 -3.80
CA ARG A 148 -6.37 -13.28 -4.14
C ARG A 148 -5.53 -13.64 -2.92
N ALA A 149 -5.16 -14.91 -2.81
CA ALA A 149 -4.25 -15.39 -1.76
C ALA A 149 -2.75 -15.14 -2.11
N GLU A 150 -2.49 -14.36 -3.17
CA GLU A 150 -1.17 -14.02 -3.68
C GLU A 150 -1.16 -12.60 -4.21
N ALA A 151 0.03 -11.99 -4.24
CA ALA A 151 0.21 -10.65 -4.76
C ALA A 151 0.08 -10.60 -6.29
N TYR A 152 -0.26 -9.41 -6.82
CA TYR A 152 -0.08 -9.12 -8.24
C TYR A 152 1.41 -8.99 -8.57
N SER A 153 1.79 -9.38 -9.79
CA SER A 153 3.15 -9.21 -10.35
C SER A 153 3.04 -8.65 -11.77
N GLY A 154 4.05 -7.90 -12.23
CA GLY A 154 4.13 -7.35 -13.58
C GLY A 154 4.82 -8.24 -14.61
N ALA A 155 4.94 -9.54 -14.32
CA ALA A 155 5.48 -10.57 -15.21
C ALA A 155 4.44 -11.11 -16.20
#